data_AF-A0A6A7KY29-F1
#
_entry.id   AF-A0A6A7KY29-F1
#
_cell.length_a   1.000
_cell.length_b   1.000
_cell.length_c   1.000
_cell.angle_alpha   90.00
_cell.angle_beta   90.00
_cell.angle_gamma   90.00
#
_symmetry.space_group_name_H-M   'P 1'
#
loop_
_entity.id
_entity.type
_entity.pdbx_description
1 polymer ?
#
loop_
_entity_poly.entity_id
_entity_poly.type
_entity_poly.pdbx_seq_one_letter_code
_entity_poly.pdbx_strand_id
1 'polypeptide(L)'
;MDTPDDGRRPFYTQYAWAFDLLNDRPVARECATIVTWLIERGVLPGADVLDAGCGTGRGTLTFTSVTELDPTDRRLIVRERHALNDEGHEQSSDYVFVMRCWTRDELHSSLRLRGFGTVAYFGAYDAAVAAGTTDRLVAVTQLSGVAA
;
A
#
# COMPACT_ATOMS: atom_id res chain seq x y z
N MET A 1 -19.22 2.68 12.75
CA MET A 1 -18.78 1.82 13.87
C MET A 1 -17.38 1.38 13.48
N ASP A 2 -16.36 2.07 13.99
CA ASP A 2 -14.96 1.77 13.64
C ASP A 2 -14.50 0.52 14.40
N THR A 3 -14.00 -0.46 13.65
CA THR A 3 -13.40 -1.68 14.20
C THR A 3 -11.99 -1.35 14.73
N PRO A 4 -11.59 -1.86 15.91
CA PRO A 4 -10.25 -1.60 16.43
C PRO A 4 -9.18 -2.30 15.56
N ASP A 5 -8.05 -1.61 15.33
CA ASP A 5 -6.85 -2.18 14.70
C ASP A 5 -6.20 -3.17 15.68
N ASP A 6 -6.31 -4.47 15.39
CA ASP A 6 -5.79 -5.55 16.25
C ASP A 6 -4.28 -5.77 16.08
N GLY A 7 -3.59 -4.93 15.30
CA GLY A 7 -2.17 -5.02 15.02
C GLY A 7 -1.79 -6.23 14.18
N ARG A 8 -2.74 -7.10 13.80
CA ARG A 8 -2.46 -8.17 12.85
C ARG A 8 -2.32 -7.53 11.48
N ARG A 9 -1.25 -7.94 10.79
CA ARG A 9 -0.99 -7.61 9.40
C ARG A 9 -1.32 -8.84 8.54
N PRO A 10 -2.56 -9.36 8.52
CA PRO A 10 -2.88 -10.66 7.92
C PRO A 10 -2.45 -10.71 6.44
N PHE A 11 -2.48 -9.58 5.75
CA PHE A 11 -1.94 -9.45 4.40
C PHE A 11 -0.43 -9.76 4.30
N TYR A 12 0.41 -9.15 5.14
CA TYR A 12 1.85 -9.45 5.14
C TYR A 12 2.12 -10.88 5.63
N THR A 13 1.33 -11.37 6.60
CA THR A 13 1.44 -12.74 7.10
C THR A 13 1.04 -13.78 6.05
N GLN A 14 0.13 -13.45 5.12
CA GLN A 14 -0.38 -14.38 4.11
C GLN A 14 0.33 -14.25 2.76
N TYR A 15 0.81 -13.05 2.40
CA TYR A 15 1.23 -12.71 1.04
C TYR A 15 2.66 -12.18 0.91
N ALA A 16 3.46 -12.19 1.98
CA ALA A 16 4.86 -11.74 1.92
C ALA A 16 5.72 -12.51 0.90
N TRP A 17 5.34 -13.74 0.53
CA TRP A 17 6.02 -14.49 -0.53
C TRP A 17 5.92 -13.83 -1.92
N ALA A 18 4.90 -13.01 -2.19
CA ALA A 18 4.76 -12.32 -3.48
C ALA A 18 5.80 -11.20 -3.65
N PHE A 19 6.36 -10.69 -2.55
CA PHE A 19 7.44 -9.71 -2.58
C PHE A 19 8.73 -10.28 -3.17
N ASP A 20 9.01 -11.57 -2.92
CA ASP A 20 10.20 -12.26 -3.41
C ASP A 20 10.16 -12.47 -4.94
N LEU A 21 8.96 -12.51 -5.53
CA LEU A 21 8.77 -12.63 -6.99
C LEU A 21 8.91 -11.29 -7.72
N LEU A 22 8.71 -10.18 -7.02
CA LEU A 22 8.76 -8.83 -7.60
C LEU A 22 10.15 -8.20 -7.48
N ASN A 23 11.01 -8.71 -6.60
CA ASN A 23 12.34 -8.15 -6.34
C ASN A 23 13.42 -9.21 -6.48
N ASP A 24 14.25 -9.09 -7.52
CA ASP A 24 15.45 -9.92 -7.67
C ASP A 24 16.55 -9.41 -6.72
N ARG A 25 16.65 -10.03 -5.54
CA ARG A 25 17.59 -9.66 -4.46
C ARG A 25 18.63 -10.75 -4.23
N PRO A 26 19.88 -10.39 -3.89
CA PRO A 26 20.94 -11.37 -3.58
C PRO A 26 20.80 -11.90 -2.15
N VAL A 27 19.66 -12.54 -1.83
CA VAL A 27 19.25 -12.95 -0.47
C VAL A 27 20.33 -13.76 0.24
N ALA A 28 20.99 -14.70 -0.45
CA ALA A 28 22.06 -15.50 0.13
C ALA A 28 23.25 -14.66 0.65
N ARG A 29 23.61 -13.59 -0.07
CA ARG A 29 24.68 -12.66 0.35
C ARG A 29 24.24 -11.84 1.56
N GLU A 30 23.00 -11.36 1.55
CA GLU A 30 22.43 -10.58 2.65
C GLU A 30 22.34 -11.41 3.95
N CYS A 31 21.86 -12.65 3.86
CA CYS A 31 21.83 -13.59 4.98
C CYS A 31 23.24 -13.86 5.53
N ALA A 32 24.23 -14.07 4.66
CA ALA A 32 25.62 -14.29 5.09
C ALA A 32 26.17 -13.08 5.87
N THR A 33 25.88 -11.85 5.42
CA THR A 33 26.29 -10.63 6.12
C THR A 33 25.62 -10.49 7.50
N ILE A 34 24.31 -10.79 7.60
CA ILE A 34 23.58 -10.76 8.87
C ILE A 34 24.17 -11.77 9.86
N VAL A 35 24.48 -13.00 9.41
CA VAL A 35 25.12 -14.02 10.23
C VAL A 35 26.46 -13.54 10.76
N THR A 36 27.30 -12.92 9.92
CA THR A 36 28.58 -12.34 10.37
C THR A 36 28.37 -11.30 11.47
N TRP A 37 27.43 -10.38 11.31
CA TRP A 37 27.15 -9.35 12.32
C TRP A 37 26.65 -9.90 13.65
N LEU A 38 25.87 -10.97 13.62
CA LEU A 38 25.39 -11.65 14.83
C LEU A 38 26.54 -12.32 15.58
N ILE A 39 27.43 -13.03 14.87
CA ILE A 39 28.61 -13.68 15.45
C ILE A 39 29.55 -12.66 16.09
N GLU A 40 29.82 -11.54 15.40
CA GLU A 40 30.64 -10.43 15.92
C GLU A 40 30.09 -9.84 17.23
N ARG A 41 28.78 -9.95 17.46
CA ARG A 41 28.09 -9.47 18.66
C ARG A 41 27.91 -10.56 19.72
N GLY A 42 28.57 -11.71 19.54
CA GLY A 42 28.53 -12.81 20.49
C GLY A 42 27.28 -13.69 20.40
N VAL A 43 26.44 -13.51 19.37
CA VAL A 43 25.32 -14.42 19.09
C VAL A 43 25.86 -15.61 18.30
N LEU A 44 26.09 -16.71 19.02
CA LEU A 44 26.71 -17.93 18.49
C LEU A 44 25.67 -18.92 17.98
N PRO A 45 26.08 -19.90 17.13
CA PRO A 45 25.20 -21.00 16.73
C PRO A 45 24.58 -21.69 17.96
N GLY A 46 23.24 -21.82 17.94
CA GLY A 46 22.47 -22.35 19.07
C GLY A 46 21.79 -21.28 19.94
N ALA A 47 22.02 -19.99 19.67
CA ALA A 47 21.25 -18.91 20.30
C ALA A 47 19.82 -18.84 19.77
N ASP A 48 18.87 -18.48 20.64
CA ASP A 48 17.50 -18.18 20.24
C ASP A 48 17.44 -16.83 19.54
N VAL A 49 16.93 -16.81 18.31
CA VAL A 49 16.80 -15.60 17.47
C VAL A 49 15.33 -15.43 17.08
N LEU A 50 14.79 -14.23 17.33
CA LEU A 50 13.46 -13.82 16.86
C LEU A 50 13.60 -12.98 15.58
N ASP A 51 13.13 -13.51 14.46
CA ASP A 51 13.03 -12.78 13.19
C ASP A 51 11.60 -12.23 12.99
N ALA A 52 11.48 -10.91 12.87
CA ALA A 52 10.21 -10.21 12.72
C ALA A 52 9.96 -9.80 11.25
N GLY A 53 9.67 -10.77 10.36
CA GLY A 53 9.09 -10.53 9.01
C GLY A 53 9.52 -11.42 7.82
N CYS A 54 9.26 -12.74 7.82
CA CYS A 54 9.99 -13.73 6.97
C CYS A 54 9.31 -14.43 5.75
N GLY A 55 8.12 -14.05 5.24
CA GLY A 55 7.54 -14.70 4.01
C GLY A 55 6.86 -16.07 4.23
N THR A 56 6.38 -16.79 3.18
CA THR A 56 5.52 -18.02 3.39
C THR A 56 5.52 -19.26 2.44
N GLY A 57 5.90 -19.24 1.15
CA GLY A 57 6.05 -20.48 0.33
C GLY A 57 4.84 -21.43 0.11
N ARG A 58 3.59 -20.94 -0.03
CA ARG A 58 2.36 -21.78 -0.16
C ARG A 58 1.44 -21.35 -1.33
N GLY A 59 1.13 -22.26 -2.27
CA GLY A 59 0.05 -22.13 -3.27
C GLY A 59 0.25 -21.15 -4.45
N THR A 60 -0.74 -21.08 -5.36
CA THR A 60 -0.82 -20.09 -6.45
C THR A 60 -1.84 -19.00 -6.11
N LEU A 61 -1.41 -17.74 -6.07
CA LEU A 61 -2.30 -16.59 -5.91
C LEU A 61 -2.63 -15.95 -7.25
N THR A 62 -3.92 -15.82 -7.50
CA THR A 62 -4.49 -15.05 -8.61
C THR A 62 -5.06 -13.74 -8.07
N PHE A 63 -4.52 -12.63 -8.57
CA PHE A 63 -5.06 -11.30 -8.34
C PHE A 63 -5.83 -10.86 -9.58
N THR A 64 -7.08 -10.45 -9.40
CA THR A 64 -7.90 -9.83 -10.45
C THR A 64 -8.33 -8.45 -9.98
N SER A 65 -8.07 -7.42 -10.78
CA SER A 65 -8.58 -6.08 -10.55
C SER A 65 -9.35 -5.61 -11.77
N VAL A 66 -10.63 -5.30 -11.58
CA VAL A 66 -11.51 -4.76 -12.61
C VAL A 66 -11.82 -3.32 -12.23
N THR A 67 -11.47 -2.41 -13.11
CA THR A 67 -11.70 -0.98 -12.93
C THR A 67 -12.81 -0.53 -13.86
N GLU A 68 -13.87 0.03 -13.30
CA GLU A 68 -15.01 0.60 -14.02
C GLU A 68 -15.09 2.10 -13.76
N LEU A 69 -15.27 2.90 -14.81
CA LEU A 69 -15.57 4.31 -14.70
C LEU A 69 -17.08 4.50 -14.77
N ASP A 70 -17.67 5.09 -13.74
CA ASP A 70 -19.01 5.66 -13.75
C ASP A 70 -18.92 7.16 -14.07
N PRO A 71 -19.19 7.56 -15.33
CA PRO A 71 -19.09 8.96 -15.73
C PRO A 71 -20.24 9.83 -15.18
N THR A 72 -21.37 9.22 -14.80
CA THR A 72 -22.54 9.95 -14.29
C THR A 72 -22.25 10.47 -12.89
N ASP A 73 -21.76 9.58 -12.02
CA ASP A 73 -21.41 9.93 -10.64
C ASP A 73 -19.94 10.37 -10.48
N ARG A 74 -19.16 10.35 -11.57
CA ARG A 74 -17.72 10.66 -11.61
C ARG A 74 -16.94 9.82 -10.59
N ARG A 75 -17.13 8.50 -10.67
CA ARG A 75 -16.50 7.52 -9.78
C ARG A 75 -15.69 6.51 -10.57
N LEU A 76 -14.53 6.17 -10.05
CA LEU A 76 -13.76 5.00 -10.45
C LEU A 76 -14.03 3.91 -9.41
N ILE A 77 -14.64 2.82 -9.84
CA ILE A 77 -14.96 1.66 -9.01
C ILE A 77 -13.91 0.59 -9.33
N VAL A 78 -13.09 0.26 -8.35
CA VAL A 78 -12.09 -0.80 -8.46
C VAL A 78 -12.57 -1.99 -7.66
N ARG A 79 -12.78 -3.13 -8.34
CA ARG A 79 -13.14 -4.40 -7.73
C ARG A 79 -11.93 -5.31 -7.78
N GLU A 80 -11.45 -5.72 -6.63
CA GLU A 80 -10.29 -6.60 -6.53
C GLU A 80 -10.71 -7.93 -5.93
N ARG A 81 -10.25 -9.02 -6.54
CA ARG A 81 -10.39 -10.38 -6.02
C ARG A 81 -9.01 -10.98 -5.90
N HIS A 82 -8.69 -11.44 -4.70
CA HIS A 82 -7.48 -12.18 -4.41
C HIS A 82 -7.89 -13.63 -4.16
N ALA A 83 -7.47 -14.57 -5.00
CA ALA A 83 -7.79 -15.99 -4.88
C ALA A 83 -6.51 -16.80 -4.73
N LEU A 84 -6.35 -17.47 -3.60
CA LEU A 84 -5.26 -18.41 -3.33
C LEU A 84 -5.76 -19.82 -3.56
N ASN A 85 -5.08 -20.57 -4.42
CA ASN A 85 -5.30 -22.01 -4.60
C ASN A 85 -4.13 -22.78 -3.98
N ASP A 86 -4.44 -23.57 -2.96
CA ASP A 86 -3.49 -24.43 -2.26
C ASP A 86 -4.03 -25.86 -2.22
N GLU A 87 -3.33 -26.78 -2.89
CA GLU A 87 -3.71 -28.20 -2.99
C GLU A 87 -5.18 -28.46 -3.38
N GLY A 88 -5.76 -27.62 -4.25
CA GLY A 88 -7.16 -27.74 -4.71
C GLY A 88 -8.20 -27.05 -3.83
N HIS A 89 -7.79 -26.41 -2.73
CA HIS A 89 -8.65 -25.55 -1.93
C HIS A 89 -8.45 -24.08 -2.33
N GLU A 90 -9.54 -23.43 -2.77
CA GLU A 90 -9.54 -22.00 -3.09
C GLU A 90 -10.03 -21.18 -1.90
N GLN A 91 -9.20 -20.25 -1.43
CA GLN A 91 -9.61 -19.17 -0.53
C GLN A 91 -9.60 -17.86 -1.31
N SER A 92 -10.71 -17.10 -1.25
CA SER A 92 -10.79 -15.79 -1.89
C SER A 92 -11.16 -14.66 -0.92
N SER A 93 -10.72 -13.45 -1.27
CA SER A 93 -11.12 -12.20 -0.63
C SER A 93 -11.43 -11.18 -1.69
N ASP A 94 -12.58 -10.52 -1.56
CA ASP A 94 -13.08 -9.53 -2.51
C ASP A 94 -13.12 -8.14 -1.85
N TYR A 95 -12.68 -7.13 -2.59
CA TYR A 95 -12.60 -5.74 -2.16
C TYR A 95 -13.26 -4.82 -3.18
N VAL A 96 -13.86 -3.73 -2.68
CA VAL A 96 -14.42 -2.68 -3.52
C VAL A 96 -13.92 -1.33 -3.04
N PHE A 97 -13.17 -0.65 -3.90
CA PHE A 97 -12.68 0.70 -3.67
C PHE A 97 -13.46 1.65 -4.58
N VAL A 98 -13.96 2.74 -4.01
CA VAL A 98 -14.63 3.80 -4.76
C VAL A 98 -13.81 5.07 -4.64
N MET A 99 -13.24 5.50 -5.75
CA MET A 99 -12.54 6.77 -5.86
C MET A 99 -13.43 7.75 -6.62
N ARG A 100 -13.44 9.01 -6.19
CA ARG A 100 -14.14 10.08 -6.91
C ARG A 100 -13.16 10.80 -7.82
N CYS A 101 -13.57 11.09 -9.06
CA CYS A 101 -12.84 11.92 -10.00
C CYS A 101 -13.06 13.40 -9.62
N TRP A 102 -12.21 13.90 -8.73
CA TRP A 102 -12.27 15.29 -8.27
C TRP A 102 -11.76 16.25 -9.33
N THR A 103 -12.47 17.36 -9.53
CA THR A 103 -11.85 18.53 -10.16
C THR A 103 -10.94 19.25 -9.15
N ARG A 104 -10.07 20.13 -9.64
CA ARG A 104 -9.24 20.99 -8.79
C ARG A 104 -10.08 21.81 -7.81
N ASP A 105 -11.16 22.40 -8.29
CA ASP A 105 -12.01 23.28 -7.48
C ASP A 105 -12.77 22.49 -6.41
N GLU A 106 -13.32 21.31 -6.76
CA GLU A 106 -14.00 20.45 -5.79
C GLU A 106 -13.05 19.95 -4.69
N LEU A 107 -11.83 19.54 -5.08
CA LEU A 107 -10.81 19.15 -4.12
C LEU A 107 -10.42 20.35 -3.24
N HIS A 108 -10.24 21.54 -3.82
CA HIS A 108 -9.93 22.75 -3.08
C HIS A 108 -10.99 23.10 -2.05
N SER A 109 -12.27 23.10 -2.44
CA SER A 109 -13.38 23.37 -1.54
C SER A 109 -13.45 22.35 -0.39
N SER A 110 -13.26 21.06 -0.70
CA SER A 110 -13.25 20.00 0.31
C SER A 110 -12.11 20.14 1.32
N LEU A 111 -10.90 20.48 0.84
CA LEU A 111 -9.74 20.74 1.69
C LEU A 111 -9.97 21.96 2.59
N ARG A 112 -10.43 23.09 2.02
CA ARG A 112 -10.75 24.31 2.77
C ARG A 112 -11.79 24.08 3.87
N LEU A 113 -12.86 23.34 3.55
CA LEU A 113 -13.90 22.98 4.51
C LEU A 113 -13.34 22.23 5.73
N ARG A 114 -12.26 21.47 5.54
CA ARG A 114 -11.60 20.68 6.59
C ARG A 114 -10.45 21.43 7.29
N GLY A 115 -10.31 22.74 7.06
CA GLY A 115 -9.31 23.58 7.74
C GLY A 115 -7.91 23.53 7.11
N PHE A 116 -7.77 22.95 5.93
CA PHE A 116 -6.52 23.01 5.19
C PHE A 116 -6.37 24.39 4.52
N GLY A 117 -5.27 25.08 4.82
CA GLY A 117 -5.05 26.46 4.37
C GLY A 117 -4.30 26.54 3.06
N THR A 118 -2.99 26.32 3.14
CA THR A 118 -2.10 26.35 1.98
C THR A 118 -2.25 25.04 1.22
N VAL A 119 -2.55 25.12 -0.07
CA VAL A 119 -2.64 23.95 -0.96
C VAL A 119 -1.83 24.21 -2.21
N ALA A 120 -0.85 23.34 -2.48
CA ALA A 120 -0.14 23.27 -3.75
C ALA A 120 -0.72 22.13 -4.60
N TYR A 121 -0.87 22.36 -5.90
CA TYR A 121 -1.46 21.40 -6.84
C TYR A 121 -0.47 21.02 -7.93
N PHE A 122 -0.44 19.73 -8.27
CA PHE A 122 0.43 19.14 -9.29
C PHE A 122 -0.36 18.19 -10.19
N GLY A 123 0.10 18.04 -11.43
CA GLY A 123 -0.50 17.17 -12.44
C GLY A 123 0.01 15.74 -12.41
N ALA A 124 0.89 15.38 -11.48
CA ALA A 124 1.42 14.03 -11.28
C ALA A 124 2.09 13.95 -9.90
N TYR A 125 2.76 12.82 -9.60
CA TYR A 125 3.71 12.75 -8.48
C TYR A 125 5.07 13.41 -8.82
N ASP A 126 5.00 14.55 -9.50
CA ASP A 126 6.17 15.31 -9.94
C ASP A 126 5.83 16.81 -9.81
N ALA A 127 6.66 17.53 -9.05
CA ALA A 127 6.48 18.96 -8.80
C ALA A 127 6.65 19.83 -10.06
N ALA A 128 7.33 19.32 -11.09
CA ALA A 128 7.51 20.01 -12.36
C ALA A 128 6.27 19.93 -13.28
N VAL A 129 5.34 19.01 -13.00
CA VAL A 129 4.14 18.81 -13.82
C VAL A 129 2.99 19.67 -13.28
N ALA A 130 2.57 20.65 -14.08
CA ALA A 130 1.47 21.55 -13.73
C ALA A 130 0.13 20.80 -13.59
N ALA A 131 -0.71 21.19 -12.63
CA ALA A 131 -2.04 20.62 -12.46
C ALA A 131 -2.91 20.82 -13.71
N GLY A 132 -3.62 19.78 -14.14
CA GLY A 132 -4.50 19.81 -15.32
C GLY A 132 -3.83 19.44 -16.65
N THR A 133 -2.52 19.14 -16.67
CA THR A 133 -1.84 18.62 -17.87
C THR A 133 -1.90 17.11 -18.00
N THR A 134 -2.38 16.41 -16.96
CA THR A 134 -2.65 14.97 -16.97
C THR A 134 -3.97 14.70 -16.23
N ASP A 135 -4.44 13.46 -16.30
CA ASP A 135 -5.64 12.99 -15.58
C ASP A 135 -5.45 12.88 -14.06
N ARG A 136 -4.20 13.04 -13.56
CA ARG A 136 -3.87 12.97 -12.13
C ARG A 136 -3.81 14.37 -11.52
N LEU A 137 -4.52 14.55 -10.41
CA LEU A 137 -4.44 15.73 -9.56
C LEU A 137 -3.85 15.35 -8.20
N VAL A 138 -2.71 15.94 -7.85
CA VAL A 138 -2.08 15.77 -6.53
C VAL A 138 -2.18 17.09 -5.78
N ALA A 139 -2.70 17.06 -4.56
CA ALA A 139 -2.74 18.20 -3.66
C ALA A 139 -1.83 17.94 -2.46
N VAL A 140 -0.87 18.86 -2.22
CA VAL A 140 -0.06 18.89 -1.00
C VAL A 140 -0.55 20.03 -0.15
N THR A 141 -0.92 19.74 1.10
CA THR A 141 -1.53 20.72 1.97
C THR A 141 -1.13 20.54 3.43
N GLN A 142 -1.24 21.63 4.18
CA GLN A 142 -1.01 21.67 5.61
C GLN A 142 -2.26 22.22 6.30
N LEU A 143 -2.62 21.62 7.44
CA LEU A 143 -3.71 22.11 8.29
C LEU A 143 -3.35 23.52 8.76
N SER A 144 -4.24 24.49 8.55
CA SER A 144 -4.09 25.80 9.18
C SER A 144 -4.26 25.60 10.67
N GLY A 145 -3.24 25.98 11.47
CA GLY A 145 -3.38 25.99 12.92
C GLY A 145 -4.63 26.78 13.31
N VAL A 146 -5.46 26.20 14.18
CA VAL A 146 -6.54 26.93 14.83
C VAL A 146 -5.89 28.14 15.49
N ALA A 147 -6.31 29.35 15.12
CA ALA A 147 -5.88 30.55 15.83
C ALA A 147 -6.26 30.36 17.31
N ALA A 148 -5.25 30.33 18.17
CA ALA A 148 -5.41 30.32 19.62
C ALA A 148 -6.06 31.63 20.09
#